data_AF-A0A453MF14-F1
#
_entry.id   AF-A0A453MF14-F1
#
_cell.length_a   1.000
_cell.length_b   1.000
_cell.length_c   1.000
_cell.angle_alpha   90.00
_cell.angle_beta   90.00
_cell.angle_gamma   90.00
#
_symmetry.space_group_name_H-M   'P 1'
#
loop_
_entity.id
_entity.type
_entity.pdbx_description
1 polymer ?
#
loop_
_entity_poly.entity_id
_entity_poly.type
_entity_poly.pdbx_seq_one_letter_code
_entity_poly.pdbx_strand_id
1 'polypeptide(L)'
;IGELKKLVEERKIKYIGLSEASAATIRRAHAVHPITSVQMEWSLWSRDVEQDIIPTCRELGIGIVCYSPLGRGFFSVGSKLADSLSDDDFRKLLPRFQPENLEKNALIFESVNAMATRKGCTPSQLALAWVHHQGSDVCPIPGTTKMENFNQNVGALSVKLTPEEMAELESYAATGDVHGDRYPEMMNTWKDSETPPLSSWKVE
;
A
#
# COMPACT_ATOMS: atom_id res chain seq x y z
N ILE A 1 -17.05 9.78 12.62
CA ILE A 1 -16.03 10.04 13.66
C ILE A 1 -16.64 10.36 15.03
N GLY A 2 -17.65 11.23 15.12
CA GLY A 2 -18.27 11.57 16.42
C GLY A 2 -18.67 10.35 17.27
N GLU A 3 -19.27 9.32 16.66
CA GLU A 3 -19.63 8.10 17.38
C GLU A 3 -18.41 7.27 17.80
N LEU A 4 -17.39 7.16 16.96
CA LEU A 4 -16.13 6.47 17.29
C LEU A 4 -15.40 7.18 18.45
N LYS A 5 -15.47 8.53 18.52
CA LYS A 5 -14.96 9.31 19.65
C LYS A 5 -15.65 8.90 20.96
N LYS A 6 -16.98 8.73 20.97
CA LYS A 6 -17.68 8.22 22.16
C LYS A 6 -17.19 6.84 22.56
N LEU A 7 -16.94 5.94 21.60
CA LEU A 7 -16.39 4.61 21.90
C LEU A 7 -14.98 4.66 22.51
N VAL A 8 -14.16 5.67 22.15
CA VAL A 8 -12.88 5.93 22.81
C VAL A 8 -13.10 6.42 24.25
N GLU A 9 -14.01 7.36 24.46
CA GLU A 9 -14.36 7.90 25.78
C GLU A 9 -14.94 6.81 26.72
N GLU A 10 -15.76 5.91 26.17
CA GLU A 10 -16.29 4.71 26.83
C GLU A 10 -15.25 3.59 27.00
N ARG A 11 -14.04 3.76 26.46
CA ARG A 11 -12.93 2.78 26.48
C ARG A 11 -13.23 1.44 25.80
N LYS A 12 -14.21 1.43 24.88
CA LYS A 12 -14.51 0.27 24.04
C LYS A 12 -13.47 0.08 22.94
N ILE A 13 -12.89 1.17 22.47
CA ILE A 13 -11.76 1.17 21.55
C ILE A 13 -10.66 2.11 22.07
N LYS A 14 -9.40 1.83 21.71
CA LYS A 14 -8.27 2.69 22.11
C LYS A 14 -7.95 3.78 21.08
N TYR A 15 -8.12 3.46 19.79
CA TYR A 15 -7.64 4.25 18.67
C TYR A 15 -8.63 4.22 17.52
N ILE A 16 -8.58 5.25 16.67
CA ILE A 16 -9.39 5.34 15.45
C ILE A 16 -8.46 5.32 14.24
N GLY A 17 -8.76 4.43 13.29
CA GLY A 17 -8.12 4.39 11.98
C GLY A 17 -9.11 4.69 10.86
N LEU A 18 -8.58 5.13 9.72
CA LEU A 18 -9.31 5.25 8.46
C LEU A 18 -8.71 4.31 7.42
N SER A 19 -9.46 4.03 6.35
CA SER A 19 -8.98 3.25 5.21
C SER A 19 -9.51 3.87 3.92
N GLU A 20 -8.68 3.92 2.88
CA GLU A 20 -9.03 4.46 1.55
C GLU A 20 -9.74 5.82 1.61
N ALA A 21 -9.32 6.70 2.53
CA ALA A 21 -9.90 8.03 2.70
C ALA A 21 -9.10 9.08 1.93
N SER A 22 -9.78 10.04 1.31
CA SER A 22 -9.12 11.18 0.68
C SER A 22 -8.38 12.07 1.70
N ALA A 23 -7.42 12.87 1.23
CA ALA A 23 -6.70 13.82 2.08
C ALA A 23 -7.63 14.79 2.82
N ALA A 24 -8.68 15.29 2.15
CA ALA A 24 -9.63 16.20 2.79
C ALA A 24 -10.52 15.48 3.82
N THR A 25 -10.92 14.23 3.56
CA THR A 25 -11.62 13.39 4.55
C THR A 25 -10.75 13.15 5.78
N ILE A 26 -9.47 12.83 5.60
CA ILE A 26 -8.52 12.62 6.70
C ILE A 26 -8.45 13.87 7.58
N ARG A 27 -8.29 15.06 6.99
CA ARG A 27 -8.23 16.33 7.73
C ARG A 27 -9.52 16.62 8.51
N ARG A 28 -10.68 16.46 7.86
CA ARG A 28 -12.00 16.64 8.51
C ARG A 28 -12.19 15.67 9.68
N ALA A 29 -11.80 14.41 9.48
CA ALA A 29 -11.91 13.39 10.52
C ALA A 29 -11.00 13.70 11.71
N HIS A 30 -9.74 14.05 11.43
CA HIS A 30 -8.74 14.39 12.44
C HIS A 30 -9.11 15.63 13.27
N ALA A 31 -9.83 16.59 12.67
CA ALA A 31 -10.36 17.76 13.38
C ALA A 31 -11.43 17.41 14.43
N VAL A 32 -12.12 16.26 14.31
CA VAL A 32 -13.15 15.82 15.29
C VAL A 32 -12.53 14.98 16.41
N HIS A 33 -11.62 14.07 16.07
CA HIS A 33 -10.86 13.25 17.00
C HIS A 33 -9.56 12.79 16.34
N PRO A 34 -8.41 12.71 17.06
CA PRO A 34 -7.15 12.27 16.48
C PRO A 34 -7.26 10.92 15.76
N ILE A 35 -6.95 10.90 14.47
CA ILE A 35 -6.82 9.66 13.70
C ILE A 35 -5.42 9.09 13.94
N THR A 36 -5.36 7.85 14.43
CA THR A 36 -4.11 7.18 14.78
C THR A 36 -3.40 6.63 13.54
N SER A 37 -4.17 6.09 12.59
CA SER A 37 -3.60 5.52 11.38
C SER A 37 -4.53 5.66 10.18
N VAL A 38 -3.96 5.74 8.99
CA VAL A 38 -4.69 5.57 7.72
C VAL A 38 -4.13 4.33 7.02
N GLN A 39 -5.01 3.47 6.54
CA GLN A 39 -4.67 2.28 5.77
C GLN A 39 -4.90 2.52 4.27
N MET A 40 -3.89 2.22 3.45
CA MET A 40 -3.94 2.43 1.99
C MET A 40 -3.07 1.42 1.25
N GLU A 41 -3.32 1.25 -0.05
CA GLU A 41 -2.40 0.48 -0.89
C GLU A 41 -1.14 1.32 -1.12
N TRP A 42 0.00 0.80 -0.70
CA TRP A 42 1.30 1.39 -1.01
C TRP A 42 2.32 0.28 -1.17
N SER A 43 2.95 0.26 -2.34
CA SER A 43 4.00 -0.69 -2.70
C SER A 43 4.89 -0.08 -3.77
N LEU A 44 5.99 -0.74 -4.10
CA LEU A 44 6.82 -0.36 -5.24
C LEU A 44 6.01 -0.25 -6.55
N TRP A 45 4.85 -0.94 -6.65
CA TRP A 45 3.98 -0.93 -7.82
C TRP A 45 2.84 0.10 -7.75
N SER A 46 2.46 0.56 -6.56
CA SER A 46 1.32 1.46 -6.31
C SER A 46 1.76 2.63 -5.46
N ARG A 47 2.08 3.77 -6.10
CA ARG A 47 2.70 4.96 -5.48
C ARG A 47 1.85 6.22 -5.59
N ASP A 48 0.60 6.12 -6.05
CA ASP A 48 -0.29 7.27 -6.23
C ASP A 48 -0.60 8.02 -4.93
N VAL A 49 -0.54 7.33 -3.79
CA VAL A 49 -0.74 7.91 -2.46
C VAL A 49 0.37 8.89 -2.04
N GLU A 50 1.55 8.84 -2.67
CA GLU A 50 2.71 9.68 -2.32
C GLU A 50 2.48 11.16 -2.62
N GLN A 51 1.54 11.47 -3.52
CA GLN A 51 1.22 12.85 -3.88
C GLN A 51 0.44 13.58 -2.77
N ASP A 52 -0.59 12.94 -2.20
CA ASP A 52 -1.56 13.64 -1.34
C ASP A 52 -1.72 13.00 0.05
N ILE A 53 -1.79 11.67 0.12
CA ILE A 53 -2.13 10.96 1.36
C ILE A 53 -0.92 10.87 2.29
N ILE A 54 0.26 10.48 1.77
CA ILE A 54 1.47 10.36 2.58
C ILE A 54 1.87 11.71 3.20
N PRO A 55 1.92 12.83 2.45
CA PRO A 55 2.20 14.14 3.05
C PRO A 55 1.16 14.55 4.09
N THR A 56 -0.13 14.32 3.82
CA THR A 56 -1.21 14.63 4.78
C THR A 56 -1.09 13.83 6.08
N CYS A 57 -0.76 12.54 6.01
CA CYS A 57 -0.55 11.72 7.20
C CYS A 57 0.63 12.23 8.02
N ARG A 58 1.76 12.54 7.37
CA ARG A 58 2.97 13.05 8.02
C ARG A 58 2.75 14.41 8.68
N GLU A 59 2.06 15.32 8.00
CA GLU A 59 1.71 16.64 8.54
C GLU A 59 0.90 16.54 9.83
N LEU A 60 -0.03 15.58 9.89
CA LEU A 60 -0.93 15.38 11.03
C LEU A 60 -0.39 14.39 12.09
N GLY A 61 0.82 13.85 11.90
CA GLY A 61 1.41 12.85 12.81
C GLY A 61 0.66 11.52 12.84
N ILE A 62 0.06 11.12 11.72
CA ILE A 62 -0.76 9.91 11.57
C ILE A 62 0.11 8.76 11.04
N GLY A 63 -0.02 7.56 11.63
CA GLY A 63 0.66 6.36 11.14
C GLY A 63 0.09 5.86 9.80
N ILE A 64 0.96 5.29 8.96
CA ILE A 64 0.61 4.80 7.62
C ILE A 64 0.64 3.27 7.62
N VAL A 65 -0.50 2.64 7.34
CA VAL A 65 -0.63 1.18 7.29
C VAL A 65 -0.76 0.74 5.83
N CYS A 66 0.24 0.01 5.32
CA CYS A 66 0.29 -0.34 3.90
C CYS A 66 -0.28 -1.74 3.66
N TYR A 67 -1.38 -1.85 2.92
CA TYR A 67 -1.86 -3.15 2.43
C TYR A 67 -1.33 -3.46 1.02
N SER A 68 -1.38 -4.73 0.65
CA SER A 68 -0.80 -5.25 -0.60
C SER A 68 0.64 -4.79 -0.89
N PRO A 69 1.56 -4.75 0.10
CA PRO A 69 2.92 -4.22 -0.08
C PRO A 69 3.74 -5.00 -1.13
N LEU A 70 3.33 -6.24 -1.44
CA LEU A 70 3.95 -7.11 -2.45
C LEU A 70 3.27 -7.02 -3.84
N GLY A 71 2.55 -5.94 -4.12
CA GLY A 71 1.88 -5.76 -5.42
C GLY A 71 0.85 -6.87 -5.68
N ARG A 72 0.06 -7.22 -4.66
CA ARG A 72 -0.96 -8.30 -4.72
C ARG A 72 -0.37 -9.67 -5.13
N GLY A 73 0.89 -9.91 -4.78
CA GLY A 73 1.65 -11.14 -5.03
C GLY A 73 2.60 -11.06 -6.23
N PHE A 74 2.54 -9.98 -7.02
CA PHE A 74 3.40 -9.80 -8.18
C PHE A 74 4.89 -9.82 -7.82
N PHE A 75 5.30 -9.16 -6.74
CA PHE A 75 6.69 -9.20 -6.29
C PHE A 75 7.10 -10.51 -5.62
N SER A 76 6.20 -11.49 -5.50
CA SER A 76 6.55 -12.83 -5.00
C SER A 76 6.94 -13.79 -6.10
N VAL A 77 6.30 -13.72 -7.27
CA VAL A 77 6.46 -14.74 -8.33
C VAL A 77 6.48 -14.15 -9.75
N GLY A 78 6.35 -12.83 -9.90
CA GLY A 78 6.35 -12.13 -11.18
C GLY A 78 5.10 -12.38 -12.02
N SER A 79 5.27 -12.34 -13.34
CA SER A 79 4.19 -12.55 -14.31
C SER A 79 3.56 -13.95 -14.22
N LYS A 80 4.31 -14.96 -13.75
CA LYS A 80 3.82 -16.32 -13.49
C LYS A 80 2.68 -16.37 -12.46
N LEU A 81 2.45 -15.28 -11.72
CA LEU A 81 1.30 -15.18 -10.83
C LEU A 81 0.00 -15.44 -11.59
N ALA A 82 -0.15 -14.88 -12.80
CA ALA A 82 -1.38 -14.98 -13.59
C ALA A 82 -1.79 -16.43 -13.89
N ASP A 83 -0.81 -17.32 -14.11
CA ASP A 83 -1.03 -18.74 -14.39
C ASP A 83 -1.56 -19.51 -13.18
N SER A 84 -1.36 -18.97 -11.97
CA SER A 84 -1.76 -19.59 -10.70
C SER A 84 -3.07 -19.05 -10.13
N LEU A 85 -3.68 -18.05 -10.78
CA LEU A 85 -4.94 -17.45 -10.35
C LEU A 85 -6.12 -18.36 -10.71
N SER A 86 -7.02 -18.61 -9.75
CA SER A 86 -8.29 -19.28 -10.03
C SER A 86 -9.17 -18.42 -10.94
N ASP A 87 -10.17 -19.03 -11.58
CA ASP A 87 -11.06 -18.33 -12.53
C ASP A 87 -11.90 -17.22 -11.90
N ASP A 88 -12.17 -17.32 -10.61
CA ASP A 88 -12.90 -16.33 -9.81
C ASP A 88 -11.99 -15.31 -9.08
N ASP A 89 -10.67 -15.37 -9.28
CA ASP A 89 -9.75 -14.44 -8.62
C ASP A 89 -9.94 -13.01 -9.15
N PHE A 90 -10.30 -12.08 -8.27
CA PHE A 90 -10.57 -10.69 -8.64
C PHE A 90 -9.36 -10.00 -9.31
N ARG A 91 -8.12 -10.48 -9.09
CA ARG A 91 -6.94 -9.92 -9.74
C ARG A 91 -7.00 -10.05 -11.25
N LYS A 92 -7.71 -11.06 -11.79
CA LYS A 92 -7.96 -11.21 -13.23
C LYS A 92 -8.77 -10.06 -13.83
N LEU A 93 -9.46 -9.26 -13.01
CA LEU A 93 -10.18 -8.06 -13.45
C LEU A 93 -9.30 -6.81 -13.43
N LEU A 94 -8.16 -6.85 -12.74
CA LEU A 94 -7.32 -5.66 -12.57
C LEU A 94 -6.54 -5.36 -13.85
N PRO A 95 -6.48 -4.09 -14.31
CA PRO A 95 -5.76 -3.71 -15.51
C PRO A 95 -4.29 -4.18 -15.53
N ARG A 96 -3.58 -4.10 -14.40
CA ARG A 96 -2.16 -4.53 -14.27
C ARG A 96 -1.90 -6.01 -14.55
N PHE A 97 -2.93 -6.83 -14.40
CA PHE A 97 -2.86 -8.28 -14.62
C PHE A 97 -3.40 -8.69 -15.98
N GLN A 98 -3.85 -7.75 -16.82
CA GLN A 98 -4.20 -8.04 -18.21
C GLN A 98 -2.93 -8.37 -19.01
N PRO A 99 -2.99 -9.30 -19.99
CA PRO A 99 -1.81 -9.84 -20.66
C PRO A 99 -0.81 -8.78 -21.16
N GLU A 100 -1.29 -7.75 -21.85
CA GLU A 100 -0.49 -6.67 -22.44
C GLU A 100 0.24 -5.81 -21.40
N ASN A 101 -0.40 -5.57 -20.25
CA ASN A 101 0.19 -4.82 -19.15
C ASN A 101 1.14 -5.70 -18.34
N LEU A 102 0.78 -6.97 -18.14
CA LEU A 102 1.57 -7.92 -17.37
C LEU A 102 2.91 -8.23 -18.05
N GLU A 103 2.92 -8.35 -19.39
CA GLU A 103 4.14 -8.52 -20.18
C GLU A 103 5.12 -7.37 -19.96
N LYS A 104 4.64 -6.13 -19.99
CA LYS A 104 5.48 -4.94 -19.74
C LYS A 104 5.94 -4.88 -18.29
N ASN A 105 5.02 -5.11 -17.35
CA ASN A 105 5.34 -5.12 -15.93
C ASN A 105 6.34 -6.23 -15.57
N ALA A 106 6.41 -7.35 -16.31
CA ALA A 106 7.37 -8.42 -16.07
C ALA A 106 8.82 -7.91 -16.04
N LEU A 107 9.16 -6.91 -16.86
CA LEU A 107 10.49 -6.28 -16.89
C LEU A 107 10.86 -5.62 -15.55
N ILE A 108 9.87 -5.05 -14.86
CA ILE A 108 10.02 -4.50 -13.50
C ILE A 108 10.39 -5.63 -12.55
N PHE A 109 9.64 -6.74 -12.57
CA PHE A 109 9.91 -7.88 -11.70
C PHE A 109 11.31 -8.45 -11.95
N GLU A 110 11.73 -8.61 -13.20
CA GLU A 110 13.07 -9.14 -13.52
C GLU A 110 14.19 -8.24 -12.98
N SER A 111 14.02 -6.91 -13.07
CA SER A 111 14.98 -5.94 -12.52
C SER A 111 15.05 -6.01 -10.98
N VAL A 112 13.90 -6.07 -10.31
CA VAL A 112 13.80 -6.25 -8.86
C VAL A 112 14.41 -7.59 -8.44
N ASN A 113 14.15 -8.66 -9.19
CA ASN A 113 14.67 -10.00 -8.91
C ASN A 113 16.19 -10.08 -9.07
N ALA A 114 16.75 -9.42 -10.10
CA ALA A 114 18.19 -9.32 -10.29
C ALA A 114 18.84 -8.58 -9.11
N MET A 115 18.26 -7.47 -8.64
CA MET A 115 18.76 -6.74 -7.48
C MET A 115 18.64 -7.56 -6.19
N ALA A 116 17.51 -8.22 -5.97
CA ALA A 116 17.30 -9.10 -4.81
C ALA A 116 18.35 -10.22 -4.75
N THR A 117 18.66 -10.81 -5.92
CA THR A 117 19.72 -11.82 -6.06
C THR A 117 21.08 -11.25 -5.67
N ARG A 118 21.47 -10.07 -6.18
CA ARG A 118 22.74 -9.41 -5.80
C ARG A 118 22.81 -9.13 -4.30
N LYS A 119 21.67 -8.80 -3.68
CA LYS A 119 21.56 -8.47 -2.25
C LYS A 119 21.45 -9.70 -1.34
N GLY A 120 21.21 -10.88 -1.91
CA GLY A 120 21.05 -12.12 -1.14
C GLY A 120 19.69 -12.25 -0.43
N CYS A 121 18.63 -11.64 -0.95
CA CYS A 121 17.27 -11.76 -0.43
C CYS A 121 16.27 -12.17 -1.53
N THR A 122 15.04 -12.49 -1.15
CA THR A 122 13.98 -12.74 -2.15
C THR A 122 13.42 -11.43 -2.73
N PRO A 123 12.80 -11.46 -3.91
CA PRO A 123 12.10 -10.29 -4.45
C PRO A 123 11.00 -9.78 -3.51
N SER A 124 10.27 -10.68 -2.84
CA SER A 124 9.29 -10.33 -1.81
C SER A 124 9.92 -9.56 -0.66
N GLN A 125 11.07 -10.03 -0.17
CA GLN A 125 11.79 -9.38 0.92
C GLN A 125 12.29 -8.01 0.50
N LEU A 126 12.81 -7.87 -0.71
CA LEU A 126 13.29 -6.59 -1.23
C LEU A 126 12.14 -5.57 -1.36
N ALA A 127 11.01 -5.98 -1.96
CA ALA A 127 9.84 -5.12 -2.10
C ALA A 127 9.23 -4.72 -0.76
N LEU A 128 9.16 -5.65 0.20
CA LEU A 128 8.66 -5.35 1.55
C LEU A 128 9.64 -4.46 2.33
N ALA A 129 10.94 -4.69 2.19
CA ALA A 129 11.97 -3.86 2.80
C ALA A 129 11.89 -2.42 2.28
N TRP A 130 11.63 -2.22 0.99
CA TRP A 130 11.39 -0.89 0.44
C TRP A 130 10.26 -0.16 1.17
N VAL A 131 9.12 -0.82 1.41
CA VAL A 131 7.99 -0.22 2.15
C VAL A 131 8.41 0.14 3.59
N HIS A 132 9.16 -0.74 4.26
CA HIS A 132 9.69 -0.44 5.60
C HIS A 132 10.65 0.76 5.63
N HIS A 133 11.40 1.01 4.55
CA HIS A 133 12.35 2.13 4.46
C HIS A 133 11.68 3.47 4.13
N GLN A 134 10.38 3.48 3.80
CA GLN A 134 9.66 4.73 3.51
C GLN A 134 9.51 5.64 4.74
N GLY A 135 9.62 5.12 5.96
CA GLY A 135 9.65 5.92 7.18
C GLY A 135 9.31 5.13 8.45
N SER A 136 9.66 5.68 9.61
CA SER A 136 9.35 5.07 10.92
C SER A 136 7.85 5.10 11.27
N ASP A 137 7.09 5.90 10.54
CA ASP A 137 5.63 6.04 10.58
C ASP A 137 4.90 4.99 9.71
N VAL A 138 5.64 4.13 9.00
CA VAL A 138 5.10 3.17 8.03
C VAL A 138 5.08 1.75 8.58
N CYS A 139 3.93 1.09 8.49
CA CYS A 139 3.70 -0.28 8.94
C CYS A 139 3.00 -1.11 7.85
N PRO A 140 3.74 -1.85 7.01
CA PRO A 140 3.14 -2.77 6.06
C PRO A 140 2.51 -3.98 6.76
N ILE A 141 1.39 -4.48 6.23
CA ILE A 141 0.65 -5.62 6.77
C ILE A 141 0.56 -6.78 5.74
N PRO A 142 1.70 -7.41 5.37
CA PRO A 142 1.69 -8.52 4.43
C PRO A 142 0.99 -9.75 5.07
N GLY A 143 -0.14 -10.14 4.48
CA GLY A 143 -0.88 -11.33 4.89
C GLY A 143 -0.30 -12.61 4.28
N THR A 144 -0.45 -13.74 4.97
CA THR A 144 -0.10 -15.06 4.44
C THR A 144 -0.80 -16.21 5.17
N THR A 145 -0.95 -17.35 4.49
CA THR A 145 -1.45 -18.62 5.04
C THR A 145 -0.36 -19.67 5.23
N LYS A 146 0.88 -19.38 4.83
CA LYS A 146 2.01 -20.32 4.86
C LYS A 146 3.10 -19.83 5.81
N MET A 147 3.63 -20.72 6.63
CA MET A 147 4.65 -20.38 7.62
C MET A 147 5.95 -19.91 6.96
N GLU A 148 6.31 -20.51 5.82
CA GLU A 148 7.49 -20.14 5.04
C GLU A 148 7.41 -18.68 4.58
N ASN A 149 6.24 -18.26 4.10
CA ASN A 149 6.00 -16.87 3.67
C ASN A 149 6.00 -15.91 4.87
N PHE A 150 5.50 -16.33 6.02
CA PHE A 150 5.57 -15.53 7.26
C PHE A 150 7.04 -15.28 7.63
N ASN A 151 7.87 -16.33 7.62
CA ASN A 151 9.30 -16.22 7.89
C ASN A 151 10.02 -15.34 6.85
N GLN A 152 9.63 -15.41 5.57
CA GLN A 152 10.15 -14.51 4.55
C GLN A 152 9.78 -13.05 4.83
N ASN A 153 8.53 -12.77 5.21
CA ASN A 153 8.07 -11.42 5.56
C ASN A 153 8.87 -10.86 6.74
N VAL A 154 9.08 -11.66 7.80
CA VAL A 154 9.92 -11.27 8.95
C VAL A 154 11.36 -11.00 8.50
N GLY A 155 11.90 -11.83 7.62
CA GLY A 155 13.26 -11.66 7.08
C GLY A 155 13.48 -10.35 6.32
N ALA A 156 12.42 -9.72 5.80
CA ALA A 156 12.51 -8.42 5.13
C ALA A 156 13.01 -7.30 6.05
N LEU A 157 12.77 -7.40 7.37
CA LEU A 157 13.25 -6.42 8.37
C LEU A 157 14.78 -6.36 8.47
N SER A 158 15.46 -7.44 8.07
CA SER A 158 16.92 -7.55 8.08
C SER A 158 17.56 -6.99 6.81
N VAL A 159 16.78 -6.77 5.74
CA VAL A 159 17.29 -6.19 4.49
C VAL A 159 17.47 -4.70 4.70
N LYS A 160 18.70 -4.20 4.54
CA LYS A 160 19.03 -2.76 4.65
C LYS A 160 19.22 -2.16 3.28
N LEU A 161 18.51 -1.09 2.96
CA LEU A 161 18.64 -0.39 1.69
C LEU A 161 19.36 0.94 1.91
N THR A 162 20.47 1.12 1.20
CA THR A 162 21.15 2.42 1.12
C THR A 162 20.32 3.41 0.31
N PRO A 163 20.55 4.74 0.44
CA PRO A 163 19.87 5.73 -0.41
C PRO A 163 20.04 5.46 -1.91
N GLU A 164 21.21 5.00 -2.34
CA GLU A 164 21.50 4.66 -3.73
C GLU A 164 20.71 3.44 -4.19
N GLU A 165 20.64 2.40 -3.36
CA GLU A 165 19.83 1.20 -3.64
C GLU A 165 18.33 1.51 -3.63
N MET A 166 17.87 2.39 -2.74
CA MET A 166 16.48 2.88 -2.75
C MET A 166 16.17 3.57 -4.08
N ALA A 167 17.04 4.49 -4.53
CA ALA A 167 16.87 5.18 -5.80
C ALA A 167 16.92 4.23 -7.00
N GLU A 168 17.85 3.26 -7.00
CA GLU A 168 17.93 2.22 -8.02
C GLU A 168 16.63 1.41 -8.06
N LEU A 169 16.16 0.92 -6.92
CA LEU A 169 14.95 0.10 -6.83
C LEU A 169 13.70 0.86 -7.29
N GLU A 170 13.59 2.13 -6.90
CA GLU A 170 12.50 3.01 -7.31
C GLU A 170 12.52 3.33 -8.81
N SER A 171 13.70 3.37 -9.43
CA SER A 171 13.83 3.59 -10.87
C SER A 171 13.26 2.46 -11.72
N TYR A 172 13.15 1.24 -11.17
CA TYR A 172 12.57 0.10 -11.89
C TYR A 172 11.06 0.18 -12.02
N ALA A 173 10.41 0.95 -11.14
CA ALA A 173 8.95 1.09 -11.09
C ALA A 173 8.58 2.58 -10.97
N ALA A 174 9.25 3.43 -11.74
CA ALA A 174 8.97 4.85 -11.73
C ALA A 174 7.56 5.13 -12.24
N THR A 175 7.01 6.28 -11.87
CA THR A 175 5.68 6.71 -12.33
C THR A 175 5.66 6.79 -13.85
N GLY A 176 4.86 5.92 -14.49
CA GLY A 176 4.78 5.78 -15.95
C GLY A 176 5.26 4.43 -16.48
N ASP A 177 6.14 3.74 -15.74
CA ASP A 177 6.65 2.42 -16.13
C ASP A 177 5.71 1.28 -15.69
N VAL A 178 4.90 1.53 -14.66
CA VAL A 178 3.85 0.60 -14.23
C VAL A 178 2.67 0.68 -15.18
N HIS A 179 2.45 -0.39 -15.94
CA HIS A 179 1.37 -0.45 -16.92
C HIS A 179 0.07 -0.98 -16.34
N GLY A 180 -1.02 -0.26 -16.59
CA GLY A 180 -2.36 -0.57 -16.10
C GLY A 180 -2.66 0.06 -14.73
N ASP A 181 -3.90 0.51 -14.57
CA ASP A 181 -4.39 1.05 -13.31
C ASP A 181 -4.49 0.01 -12.20
N ARG A 182 -4.46 0.50 -10.96
CA ARG A 182 -4.61 -0.30 -9.74
C ARG A 182 -5.96 -1.02 -9.69
N TYR A 183 -6.99 -0.40 -10.25
CA TYR A 183 -8.36 -0.87 -10.33
C TYR A 183 -8.99 -0.52 -11.68
N PRO A 184 -10.03 -1.24 -12.13
CA PRO A 184 -10.83 -0.84 -13.29
C PRO A 184 -11.49 0.53 -13.07
N GLU A 185 -11.80 1.26 -14.15
CA GLU A 185 -12.39 2.61 -14.10
C GLU A 185 -13.66 2.73 -13.22
N MET A 186 -14.44 1.66 -13.10
CA MET A 186 -15.68 1.66 -12.29
C MET A 186 -15.46 1.46 -10.78
N MET A 187 -14.22 1.21 -10.34
CA MET A 187 -13.91 1.00 -8.93
C MET A 187 -13.26 2.26 -8.33
N ASN A 188 -13.92 2.80 -7.31
CA ASN A 188 -13.45 3.98 -6.58
C ASN A 188 -12.16 3.70 -5.81
N THR A 189 -11.34 4.74 -5.69
CA THR A 189 -10.14 4.75 -4.83
C THR A 189 -10.26 5.83 -3.76
N TRP A 190 -9.21 6.03 -2.96
CA TRP A 190 -9.10 7.19 -2.07
C TRP A 190 -9.35 8.53 -2.77
N LYS A 191 -9.10 8.64 -4.08
CA LYS A 191 -9.33 9.87 -4.88
C LYS A 191 -10.80 10.28 -4.92
N ASP A 192 -11.71 9.30 -4.93
CA ASP A 192 -13.15 9.49 -5.04
C ASP A 192 -13.86 9.33 -3.68
N SER A 193 -13.09 9.07 -2.62
CA SER A 193 -13.58 8.76 -1.27
C SER A 193 -13.64 10.02 -0.40
N GLU A 194 -14.44 10.99 -0.85
CA GLU A 194 -14.72 12.23 -0.13
C GLU A 194 -15.88 12.09 0.87
N THR A 195 -15.95 13.04 1.80
CA THR A 195 -17.06 13.15 2.76
C THR A 195 -17.62 14.58 2.77
N PRO A 196 -18.90 14.79 3.09
CA PRO A 196 -19.46 16.12 3.21
C PRO A 196 -18.66 17.02 4.18
N PRO A 197 -18.64 18.35 3.97
CA PRO A 197 -17.93 19.27 4.84
C PRO A 197 -18.54 19.24 6.25
N LEU A 198 -17.73 19.54 7.27
CA LEU A 198 -18.20 19.56 8.66
C LEU A 198 -19.38 20.52 8.88
N SER A 199 -19.45 21.61 8.13
CA SER A 199 -20.56 22.58 8.16
C SER A 199 -21.91 22.01 7.74
N SER A 200 -21.93 20.91 6.99
CA SER A 200 -23.17 20.22 6.61
C SER A 200 -23.70 19.31 7.72
N TRP A 201 -22.92 19.06 8.76
CA TRP A 201 -23.35 18.20 9.86
C TRP A 201 -24.26 18.98 10.82
N LYS A 202 -25.50 18.52 10.97
CA LYS A 202 -26.43 19.00 11.99
C LYS A 202 -26.34 18.08 13.20
N VAL A 203 -26.11 18.67 14.37
CA VAL A 203 -26.24 17.96 15.64
C VAL A 203 -27.74 17.86 15.91
N GLU A 204 -28.28 16.64 15.89
CA GLU A 204 -29.60 16.35 16.49
C GLU A 204 -29.47 16.23 18.01
#